data_AF-A0A2V8STV4-F1
#
_entry.id   AF-A0A2V8STV4-F1
#
_cell.length_a   1.000
_cell.length_b   1.000
_cell.length_c   1.000
_cell.angle_alpha   90.00
_cell.angle_beta   90.00
_cell.angle_gamma   90.00
#
_symmetry.space_group_name_H-M   'P 1'
#
loop_
_entity.id
_entity.type
_entity.pdbx_description
1 polymer ?
#
loop_
_entity_poly.entity_id
_entity_poly.type
_entity_poly.pdbx_seq_one_letter_code
_entity_poly.pdbx_strand_id
1 'polypeptide(L)'
;MNPDNASFLYAQDADLIFFDIAPLKYTGWREYRDNFKKSVAPGFSSLVLTPHNDVKVTRRGNMALTTLTFHLLAKQKDGGVLDFDARHTIVWEKRSGQWLIIHEHVSKPLF
;
A
#
# COMPACT_ATOMS: atom_id res chain seq x y z
N MET A 1 9.23 7.64 8.86
CA MET A 1 8.50 6.54 8.22
C MET A 1 9.44 5.87 7.24
N ASN A 2 9.66 4.56 7.36
CA ASN A 2 10.59 3.83 6.50
C ASN A 2 9.86 2.66 5.82
N PRO A 3 9.68 2.66 4.48
CA PRO A 3 9.00 1.57 3.78
C PRO A 3 9.79 0.26 3.80
N ASP A 4 11.08 0.28 4.14
CA ASP A 4 11.88 -0.94 4.30
C ASP A 4 11.33 -1.85 5.41
N ASN A 5 10.67 -1.28 6.42
CA ASN A 5 10.06 -2.03 7.51
C ASN A 5 8.96 -2.97 7.02
N ALA A 6 8.36 -2.72 5.85
CA ALA A 6 7.35 -3.57 5.23
C ALA A 6 7.90 -4.42 4.09
N SER A 7 9.16 -4.24 3.68
CA SER A 7 9.73 -4.87 2.47
C SER A 7 9.61 -6.39 2.45
N PHE A 8 9.71 -7.05 3.61
CA PHE A 8 9.57 -8.50 3.73
C PHE A 8 8.18 -9.03 3.38
N LEU A 9 7.16 -8.15 3.33
CA LEU A 9 5.82 -8.50 2.90
C LEU A 9 5.68 -8.48 1.37
N TYR A 10 6.59 -7.86 0.62
CA TYR A 10 6.47 -7.68 -0.83
C TYR A 10 7.36 -8.64 -1.61
N ALA A 11 6.80 -9.22 -2.68
CA ALA A 11 7.58 -9.90 -3.69
C ALA A 11 8.49 -8.89 -4.43
N GLN A 12 9.68 -9.35 -4.83
CA GLN A 12 10.76 -8.50 -5.32
C GLN A 12 10.96 -8.59 -6.84
N ASP A 13 10.07 -9.28 -7.56
CA ASP A 13 10.12 -9.42 -9.01
C ASP A 13 9.97 -8.04 -9.68
N ALA A 14 10.75 -7.83 -10.73
CA ALA A 14 10.94 -6.50 -11.32
C ALA A 14 9.73 -6.03 -12.15
N ASP A 15 8.83 -6.92 -12.53
CA ASP A 15 7.72 -6.71 -13.46
C ASP A 15 6.34 -6.67 -12.78
N LEU A 16 6.28 -6.83 -11.45
CA LEU A 16 5.04 -6.69 -10.69
C LEU A 16 4.52 -5.26 -10.76
N ILE A 17 3.20 -5.10 -10.85
CA ILE A 17 2.57 -3.78 -10.99
C ILE A 17 1.93 -3.38 -9.66
N PHE A 18 2.09 -2.13 -9.27
CA PHE A 18 1.46 -1.56 -8.08
C PHE A 18 0.74 -0.26 -8.42
N PHE A 19 -0.37 -0.02 -7.74
CA PHE A 19 -1.14 1.21 -7.84
C PHE A 19 -1.30 1.85 -6.46
N ASP A 20 -1.12 3.16 -6.43
CA ASP A 20 -1.43 4.00 -5.27
C ASP A 20 -2.22 5.21 -5.76
N ILE A 21 -2.61 6.11 -4.87
CA ILE A 21 -3.37 7.33 -5.19
C ILE A 21 -2.67 8.15 -6.28
N ALA A 22 -1.33 8.22 -6.25
CA ALA A 22 -0.50 8.81 -7.29
C ALA A 22 0.94 8.27 -7.22
N PRO A 23 1.66 8.13 -8.35
CA PRO A 23 1.27 8.40 -9.72
C PRO A 23 0.43 7.25 -10.31
N LEU A 24 0.22 7.27 -11.64
CA LEU A 24 -0.63 6.29 -12.35
C LEU A 24 -0.24 4.82 -12.09
N LYS A 25 1.06 4.52 -11.97
CA LYS A 25 1.57 3.15 -11.77
C LYS A 25 2.99 3.13 -11.23
N TYR A 26 3.37 1.99 -10.66
CA TYR A 26 4.75 1.58 -10.40
C TYR A 26 5.03 0.21 -11.01
N THR A 27 6.28 -0.01 -11.42
CA THR A 27 6.80 -1.27 -11.94
C THR A 27 7.87 -1.82 -10.99
N GLY A 28 7.50 -2.83 -10.22
CA GLY A 28 8.30 -3.50 -9.22
C GLY A 28 8.27 -2.80 -7.86
N TRP A 29 8.48 -3.58 -6.79
CA TRP A 29 8.54 -3.07 -5.41
C TRP A 29 9.59 -1.97 -5.24
N ARG A 30 10.74 -2.11 -5.93
CA ARG A 30 11.82 -1.12 -5.86
C ARG A 30 11.35 0.28 -6.23
N GLU A 31 10.63 0.41 -7.36
CA GLU A 31 10.13 1.71 -7.82
C GLU A 31 9.14 2.30 -6.82
N TYR A 32 8.20 1.48 -6.35
CA TYR A 32 7.18 1.91 -5.40
C TYR A 32 7.79 2.39 -4.07
N ARG A 33 8.69 1.58 -3.49
CA ARG A 33 9.45 1.91 -2.27
C ARG A 33 10.27 3.18 -2.42
N ASP A 34 11.01 3.30 -3.52
CA ASP A 34 11.91 4.45 -3.75
C ASP A 34 11.12 5.73 -3.96
N ASN A 35 9.96 5.66 -4.64
CA ASN A 35 9.05 6.80 -4.72
C ASN A 35 8.49 7.18 -3.34
N PHE A 36 8.10 6.22 -2.50
CA PHE A 36 7.63 6.55 -1.15
C PHE A 36 8.73 7.27 -0.35
N LYS A 37 9.97 6.76 -0.37
CA LYS A 37 11.11 7.40 0.32
C LYS A 37 11.40 8.80 -0.19
N LYS A 38 11.35 9.01 -1.51
CA LYS A 38 11.74 10.27 -2.16
C LYS A 38 10.63 11.32 -2.13
N SER A 39 9.40 10.92 -2.39
CA SER A 39 8.31 11.82 -2.75
C SER A 39 7.23 11.93 -1.66
N VAL A 40 7.05 10.89 -0.83
CA VAL A 40 5.98 10.85 0.18
C VAL A 40 6.54 11.10 1.58
N ALA A 41 7.41 10.22 2.06
CA ALA A 41 7.94 10.24 3.43
C ALA A 41 8.54 11.59 3.88
N PRO A 42 9.22 12.38 3.02
CA PRO A 42 9.79 13.66 3.43
C PRO A 42 8.74 14.72 3.79
N GLY A 43 7.55 14.66 3.19
CA GLY A 43 6.48 15.66 3.37
C GLY A 43 5.65 15.50 4.65
N PHE A 44 5.72 14.34 5.29
CA PHE A 44 4.86 14.01 6.43
C PHE A 44 5.67 13.79 7.72
N SER A 45 5.11 14.20 8.85
CA SER A 45 5.60 13.89 10.19
C SER A 45 4.96 12.63 10.76
N SER A 46 3.72 12.34 10.36
CA SER A 46 3.02 11.08 10.67
C SER A 46 2.06 10.68 9.56
N LEU A 47 1.92 9.38 9.34
CA LEU A 47 0.81 8.76 8.59
C LEU A 47 0.21 7.66 9.47
N VAL A 48 -1.08 7.73 9.72
CA VAL A 48 -1.85 6.71 10.44
C VAL A 48 -2.89 6.15 9.47
N LEU A 49 -2.86 4.84 9.26
CA LEU A 49 -3.83 4.11 8.47
C LEU A 49 -4.65 3.24 9.42
N THR A 50 -5.95 3.49 9.51
CA THR A 50 -6.85 2.74 10.39
C THR A 50 -7.82 1.93 9.55
N PRO A 51 -7.70 0.59 9.50
CA PRO A 51 -8.63 -0.24 8.75
C PRO A 51 -10.03 -0.16 9.36
N HIS A 52 -11.05 -0.16 8.52
CA HIS A 52 -12.43 -0.29 8.95
C HIS A 52 -12.78 -1.76 9.25
N ASN A 53 -13.96 -2.00 9.84
CA ASN A 53 -14.45 -3.34 10.14
C ASN A 53 -15.08 -4.02 8.91
N ASP A 54 -14.40 -3.96 7.77
CA ASP A 54 -14.86 -4.50 6.48
C ASP A 54 -13.80 -5.31 5.74
N VAL A 55 -12.71 -5.68 6.43
CA VAL A 55 -11.65 -6.52 5.87
C VAL A 55 -12.23 -7.85 5.42
N LYS A 56 -12.08 -8.17 4.13
CA LYS A 56 -12.45 -9.45 3.55
C LYS A 56 -11.23 -10.12 2.93
N VAL A 57 -11.12 -11.42 3.14
CA VAL A 57 -10.05 -12.25 2.58
C VAL A 57 -10.68 -13.39 1.77
N THR A 58 -10.30 -13.50 0.50
CA THR A 58 -10.65 -14.64 -0.36
C THR A 58 -9.39 -15.38 -0.74
N ARG A 59 -9.34 -16.70 -0.48
CA ARG A 59 -8.17 -17.53 -0.81
C ARG A 59 -8.52 -18.62 -1.83
N ARG A 60 -7.61 -18.88 -2.77
CA ARG A 60 -7.62 -20.00 -3.71
C ARG A 60 -6.21 -20.56 -3.87
N GLY A 61 -5.96 -21.74 -3.29
CA GLY A 61 -4.63 -22.37 -3.31
C GLY A 61 -3.55 -21.50 -2.67
N ASN A 62 -2.55 -21.14 -3.48
CA ASN A 62 -1.44 -20.25 -3.11
C ASN A 62 -1.71 -18.77 -3.43
N MET A 63 -2.93 -18.40 -3.83
CA MET A 63 -3.32 -17.01 -4.06
C MET A 63 -4.32 -16.55 -3.01
N ALA A 64 -4.22 -15.31 -2.57
CA ALA A 64 -5.23 -14.66 -1.75
C ALA A 64 -5.48 -13.21 -2.19
N LEU A 65 -6.69 -12.74 -1.96
CA LEU A 65 -7.14 -11.37 -2.19
C LEU A 65 -7.65 -10.80 -0.87
N THR A 66 -7.13 -9.65 -0.48
CA THR A 66 -7.66 -8.85 0.63
C THR A 66 -8.29 -7.58 0.09
N THR A 67 -9.48 -7.24 0.56
CA THR A 67 -10.13 -5.95 0.29
C THR A 67 -10.56 -5.32 1.60
N LEU A 68 -10.34 -4.02 1.74
CA LEU A 68 -10.76 -3.23 2.90
C LEU A 68 -10.93 -1.75 2.56
N THR A 69 -11.69 -1.04 3.38
CA THR A 69 -11.60 0.42 3.49
C THR A 69 -10.73 0.79 4.69
N PHE A 70 -10.13 1.98 4.64
CA PHE A 70 -9.36 2.52 5.74
C PHE A 70 -9.46 4.04 5.80
N HIS A 71 -9.36 4.56 7.00
CA HIS A 71 -9.20 5.97 7.26
C HIS A 71 -7.71 6.35 7.26
N LEU A 72 -7.34 7.39 6.52
CA LEU A 72 -6.00 7.96 6.51
C LEU A 72 -6.01 9.29 7.27
N LEU A 73 -5.18 9.40 8.30
CA LEU A 73 -4.85 10.65 8.95
C LEU A 73 -3.34 10.90 8.86
N ALA A 74 -2.95 11.93 8.11
CA ALA A 74 -1.56 12.31 7.91
C ALA A 74 -1.30 13.75 8.32
N LYS A 75 -0.21 13.98 9.06
CA LYS A 75 0.27 15.32 9.42
C LYS A 75 1.44 15.68 8.53
N GLN A 76 1.32 16.78 7.81
CA GLN A 76 2.37 17.32 6.96
C GLN A 76 3.36 18.12 7.82
N LYS A 77 4.61 18.25 7.36
CA LYS A 77 5.64 18.99 8.09
C LYS A 77 5.47 20.51 8.03
N ASP A 78 4.73 21.01 7.05
CA ASP A 78 4.36 22.42 6.90
C ASP A 78 3.14 22.81 7.77
N GLY A 79 2.61 21.87 8.57
CA GLY A 79 1.45 22.07 9.43
C GLY A 79 0.12 21.65 8.81
N GLY A 80 0.08 21.26 7.53
CA GLY A 80 -1.12 20.73 6.88
C GLY A 80 -1.57 19.37 7.42
N VAL A 81 -2.83 19.03 7.18
CA VAL A 81 -3.43 17.74 7.55
C VAL A 81 -4.14 17.15 6.33
N LEU A 82 -3.88 15.87 6.06
CA LEU A 82 -4.70 15.07 5.16
C LEU A 82 -5.54 14.11 5.99
N ASP A 83 -6.84 14.12 5.75
CA ASP A 83 -7.84 13.36 6.48
C ASP A 83 -8.89 12.88 5.46
N PHE A 84 -8.91 11.59 5.15
CA PHE A 84 -9.87 11.02 4.21
C PHE A 84 -9.95 9.49 4.29
N ASP A 85 -11.07 8.94 3.82
CA ASP A 85 -11.24 7.51 3.59
C ASP A 85 -10.72 7.08 2.22
N ALA A 86 -10.14 5.88 2.20
CA ALA A 86 -9.61 5.23 1.00
C ALA A 86 -9.93 3.73 1.00
N ARG A 87 -9.60 3.09 -0.13
CA ARG A 87 -9.81 1.67 -0.39
C ARG A 87 -8.48 1.00 -0.65
N HIS A 88 -8.32 -0.24 -0.20
CA HIS A 88 -7.14 -1.04 -0.46
C HIS A 88 -7.54 -2.43 -0.99
N THR A 89 -6.95 -2.82 -2.11
CA THR A 89 -7.00 -4.19 -2.63
C THR A 89 -5.57 -4.75 -2.66
N ILE A 90 -5.37 -5.92 -2.05
CA ILE A 90 -4.06 -6.58 -1.95
C ILE A 90 -4.15 -7.97 -2.54
N VAL A 91 -3.25 -8.30 -3.45
CA VAL A 91 -3.10 -9.65 -3.99
C VAL A 91 -1.84 -10.29 -3.42
N TRP A 92 -2.01 -11.46 -2.84
CA TRP A 92 -0.96 -12.22 -2.19
C TRP A 92 -0.69 -13.52 -2.95
N GLU A 93 0.58 -13.90 -3.01
CA GLU A 93 1.03 -15.20 -3.46
C GLU A 93 1.84 -15.89 -2.35
N LYS A 94 1.56 -17.16 -2.10
CA LYS A 94 2.35 -17.98 -1.18
C LYS A 94 3.53 -18.59 -1.94
N ARG A 95 4.74 -18.10 -1.68
CA ARG A 95 6.01 -18.58 -2.25
C ARG A 95 6.90 -19.16 -1.15
N SER A 96 7.37 -20.39 -1.33
CA SER A 96 8.27 -21.06 -0.37
C SER A 96 7.80 -20.99 1.09
N GLY A 97 6.49 -21.09 1.31
CA GLY A 97 5.89 -21.04 2.65
C GLY A 97 5.48 -19.65 3.14
N GLN A 98 5.93 -18.58 2.49
CA GLN A 98 5.67 -17.18 2.88
C GLN A 98 4.62 -16.53 1.97
N TRP A 99 3.70 -15.78 2.56
CA TRP A 99 2.78 -14.93 1.79
C TRP A 99 3.46 -13.62 1.45
N LEU A 100 3.48 -13.28 0.16
CA LEU A 100 4.07 -12.06 -0.37
C LEU A 100 3.02 -11.29 -1.17
N ILE A 101 3.00 -9.98 -1.02
CA ILE A 101 2.23 -9.05 -1.84
C ILE A 101 2.86 -9.04 -3.22
N ILE A 102 2.07 -9.43 -4.23
CA ILE A 102 2.47 -9.39 -5.64
C ILE A 102 1.81 -8.24 -6.39
N HIS A 103 0.76 -7.66 -5.83
CA HIS A 103 0.10 -6.46 -6.32
C HIS A 103 -0.64 -5.81 -5.15
N GLU A 104 -0.63 -4.49 -5.11
CA GLU A 104 -1.58 -3.73 -4.32
C GLU A 104 -2.14 -2.56 -5.10
N HIS A 105 -3.33 -2.13 -4.68
CA HIS A 105 -4.03 -1.01 -5.24
C HIS A 105 -4.70 -0.21 -4.12
N VAL A 106 -4.17 1.00 -3.89
CA VAL A 106 -4.81 2.00 -3.04
C VAL A 106 -5.54 3.04 -3.91
N SER A 107 -6.78 3.38 -3.55
CA SER A 107 -7.54 4.40 -4.27
C SER A 107 -8.41 5.25 -3.35
N LYS A 108 -8.58 6.52 -3.71
CA LYS A 108 -9.49 7.47 -3.06
C LYS A 108 -10.74 7.66 -3.95
N PRO A 109 -11.97 7.69 -3.40
CA PRO A 109 -13.16 8.07 -4.17
C PRO A 109 -13.07 9.52 -4.68
N LEU A 110 -13.52 9.76 -5.92
CA LEU A 110 -13.74 11.11 -6.43
C LEU A 110 -15.14 11.54 -6.00
N PHE A 111 -15.25 12.68 -5.34
CA PHE A 111 -16.51 13.34 -5.00
C PHE A 111 -16.54 14.74 -5.61
#